data_AF-A0A955QCK4-F1
#
_entry.id   AF-A0A955QCK4-F1
#
_cell.length_a   1.000
_cell.length_b   1.000
_cell.length_c   1.000
_cell.angle_alpha   90.00
_cell.angle_beta   90.00
_cell.angle_gamma   90.00
#
_symmetry.space_group_name_H-M   'P 1'
#
loop_
_entity.id
_entity.type
_entity.pdbx_description
1 polymer ?
#
loop_
_entity_poly.entity_id
_entity_poly.type
_entity_poly.pdbx_seq_one_letter_code
_entity_poly.pdbx_strand_id
1 'polypeptide(L)'
;MPPIGRLSKWTWTVRSNRGRVTVLATMNSRNTWKRRSVALGFWLLCHAGVFLAESFGQGTGELAEMDRLVRQTNELAAEADPEGAAQAIGKAAMMADILTKQSSEPFTQSVFQTASRQYRAQERGLRALALYERGGGMPPAPAGICHALTQAVDQLRESKETLTRSPAPAQAEMAARQLALLTHNQEWEHLIKGLHEDVECTEK
;
A
#
# COMPACT_ATOMS: atom_id res chain seq x y z
N MET A 1 7.62 -26.23 13.82
CA MET A 1 7.15 -26.01 12.43
C MET A 1 7.96 -24.88 11.83
N PRO A 2 8.60 -25.06 10.67
CA PRO A 2 9.34 -23.99 10.00
C PRO A 2 8.36 -22.96 9.40
N PRO A 3 8.68 -21.65 9.42
CA PRO A 3 7.82 -20.62 8.84
C PRO A 3 7.85 -20.69 7.31
N ILE A 4 6.66 -20.72 6.72
CA ILE A 4 6.38 -20.70 5.28
C ILE A 4 6.28 -19.23 4.85
N GLY A 5 6.88 -18.89 3.71
CA GLY A 5 6.72 -17.58 3.06
C GLY A 5 7.86 -16.59 3.29
N ARG A 6 8.95 -16.73 2.52
CA ARG A 6 9.99 -15.71 2.39
C ARG A 6 9.78 -14.98 1.06
N LEU A 7 9.30 -13.74 1.09
CA LEU A 7 9.37 -12.82 -0.06
C LEU A 7 10.39 -11.71 0.21
N SER A 8 10.95 -11.16 -0.86
CA SER A 8 12.23 -10.43 -0.88
C SER A 8 12.32 -9.15 -0.02
N LYS A 9 11.20 -8.65 0.53
CA LYS A 9 11.16 -7.44 1.38
C LYS A 9 10.33 -7.58 2.66
N TRP A 10 9.52 -8.62 2.79
CA TRP A 10 8.65 -8.83 3.95
C TRP A 10 8.85 -10.24 4.49
N THR A 11 9.15 -10.33 5.78
CA THR A 11 9.16 -11.58 6.53
C THR A 11 7.98 -11.58 7.48
N TRP A 12 7.04 -12.48 7.21
CA TRP A 12 5.95 -12.81 8.11
C TRP A 12 6.44 -13.91 9.04
N THR A 13 6.42 -13.64 10.34
CA THR A 13 6.76 -14.65 11.34
C THR A 13 5.53 -14.90 12.19
N VAL A 14 4.94 -16.08 11.98
CA VAL A 14 3.87 -16.60 12.80
C VAL A 14 4.50 -17.24 14.03
N ARG A 15 4.49 -16.53 15.17
CA ARG A 15 4.98 -17.07 16.44
C ARG A 15 3.79 -17.54 17.27
N SER A 16 3.64 -18.86 17.39
CA SER A 16 2.72 -19.49 18.33
C SER A 16 3.40 -19.65 19.69
N ASN A 17 2.86 -18.98 20.72
CA ASN A 17 3.31 -19.17 22.11
C ASN A 17 2.09 -19.34 23.00
N ARG A 18 1.91 -20.54 23.58
CA ARG A 18 0.83 -20.88 24.53
C ARG A 18 -0.57 -20.46 24.07
N GLY A 19 -0.96 -20.84 22.84
CA GLY A 19 -2.32 -20.62 22.32
C GLY A 19 -2.59 -19.22 21.76
N ARG A 20 -1.57 -18.33 21.72
CA ARG A 20 -1.65 -17.04 21.03
C ARG A 20 -0.80 -17.09 19.77
N VAL A 21 -1.40 -16.82 18.61
CA VAL A 21 -0.68 -16.66 17.35
C VAL A 21 -0.41 -15.17 17.16
N THR A 22 0.86 -14.78 17.16
CA THR A 22 1.28 -13.41 16.81
C THR A 22 1.86 -13.44 15.41
N VAL A 23 1.25 -12.67 14.51
CA VAL A 23 1.72 -12.50 13.14
C VAL A 23 2.60 -11.24 13.12
N LEU A 24 3.90 -11.43 13.26
CA LEU A 24 4.86 -10.33 13.18
C LEU A 24 5.25 -10.12 11.72
N ALA A 25 4.75 -9.03 11.14
CA ALA A 25 5.23 -8.49 9.87
C ALA A 25 6.53 -7.71 10.14
N THR A 26 7.64 -8.18 9.59
CA THR A 26 8.91 -7.44 9.66
C THR A 26 9.39 -7.16 8.26
N MET A 27 9.53 -5.88 7.90
CA MET A 27 10.06 -5.47 6.61
C MET A 27 11.59 -5.53 6.66
N ASN A 28 12.21 -6.40 5.85
CA ASN A 28 13.67 -6.46 5.73
C ASN A 28 14.16 -5.38 4.78
N SER A 29 14.32 -4.16 5.30
CA SER A 29 14.96 -3.04 4.59
C SER A 29 16.48 -3.24 4.51
N ARG A 30 16.94 -4.11 3.61
CA ARG A 30 18.33 -4.08 3.13
C ARG A 30 18.33 -3.66 1.66
N ASN A 31 19.03 -2.54 1.40
CA ASN A 31 19.34 -1.89 0.11
C ASN A 31 18.29 -0.82 -0.27
N THR A 32 18.57 0.48 -0.40
CA THR A 32 19.80 1.21 -0.76
C THR A 32 19.79 2.62 -0.14
N TRP A 33 20.63 2.89 0.85
CA TRP A 33 20.92 4.25 1.33
C TRP A 33 22.42 4.53 1.17
N LYS A 34 22.89 4.62 -0.08
CA LYS A 34 24.14 5.33 -0.35
C LYS A 34 23.83 6.82 -0.43
N ARG A 35 23.74 7.44 0.75
CA ARG A 35 23.88 8.88 0.94
C ARG A 35 25.20 9.32 0.28
N ARG A 36 25.13 9.98 -0.88
CA ARG A 36 26.22 10.86 -1.32
C ARG A 36 25.86 12.26 -0.83
N SER A 37 26.42 12.62 0.32
CA SER A 37 26.52 14.00 0.77
C SER A 37 27.35 14.78 -0.24
N VAL A 38 26.74 15.75 -0.91
CA VAL A 38 27.46 16.87 -1.52
C VAL A 38 26.98 18.11 -0.81
N ALA A 39 27.79 18.54 0.15
CA ALA A 39 27.67 19.86 0.75
C ALA A 39 28.09 20.89 -0.30
N LEU A 40 27.18 21.79 -0.65
CA LEU A 40 27.48 23.05 -1.31
C LEU A 40 26.65 24.11 -0.59
N GLY A 41 27.29 24.81 0.34
CA GLY A 41 26.80 26.09 0.79
C GLY A 41 27.13 27.15 -0.26
N PHE A 42 26.22 28.09 -0.49
CA PHE A 42 26.58 29.47 -0.82
C PHE A 42 25.33 30.36 -0.79
N TRP A 43 25.39 31.38 0.07
CA TRP A 43 24.87 32.73 -0.14
C TRP A 43 23.36 33.02 -0.12
N LEU A 44 22.91 33.44 1.06
CA LEU A 44 22.48 34.82 1.37
C LEU A 44 21.91 35.70 0.23
N LEU A 45 20.76 36.30 0.58
CA LEU A 45 20.25 37.65 0.27
C LEU A 45 19.20 37.80 -0.84
N CYS A 46 18.00 38.12 -0.35
CA CYS A 46 17.25 39.34 -0.68
C CYS A 46 16.27 39.37 -1.86
N HIS A 47 15.05 39.75 -1.44
CA HIS A 47 14.16 40.77 -2.04
C HIS A 47 13.02 40.31 -2.95
N ALA A 48 11.83 40.55 -2.40
CA ALA A 48 10.65 41.13 -3.04
C ALA A 48 10.11 40.46 -4.31
N GLY A 49 9.00 39.73 -4.15
CA GLY A 49 8.11 39.37 -5.23
C GLY A 49 6.72 39.09 -4.69
N VAL A 50 5.85 40.10 -4.74
CA VAL A 50 4.39 39.90 -4.68
C VAL A 50 4.03 39.01 -5.87
N PHE A 51 3.58 37.79 -5.59
CA PHE A 51 2.93 36.94 -6.58
C PHE A 51 1.54 36.57 -6.05
N LEU A 52 0.54 37.04 -6.79
CA LEU A 52 -0.81 36.52 -6.80
C LEU A 52 -0.74 34.99 -6.93
N ALA A 53 -1.23 34.28 -5.93
CA ALA A 53 -1.40 32.84 -6.00
C ALA A 53 -2.63 32.55 -6.87
N GLU A 54 -2.43 32.53 -8.18
CA GLU A 54 -3.34 31.80 -9.07
C GLU A 54 -3.33 30.33 -8.64
N SER A 55 -4.53 29.82 -8.38
CA SER A 55 -4.78 28.47 -7.87
C SER A 55 -4.59 27.43 -8.97
N PHE A 56 -3.34 27.24 -9.42
CA PHE A 56 -2.94 26.12 -10.29
C PHE A 56 -1.90 25.29 -9.55
N GLY A 57 -2.36 24.26 -8.83
CA GLY A 57 -1.47 23.37 -8.08
C GLY A 57 -2.11 22.20 -7.33
N GLN A 58 -3.42 22.01 -7.40
CA GLN A 58 -4.15 20.92 -6.71
C GLN A 58 -3.99 19.53 -7.37
N GLY A 59 -2.89 19.28 -8.08
CA GLY A 59 -2.59 17.94 -8.62
C GLY A 59 -1.25 17.40 -8.11
N THR A 60 -0.29 18.30 -7.84
CA THR A 60 1.04 17.92 -7.34
C THR A 60 1.03 17.68 -5.83
N GLY A 61 0.19 18.39 -5.07
CA GLY A 61 0.03 18.22 -3.63
C GLY A 61 -0.60 16.88 -3.26
N GLU A 62 -1.66 16.50 -3.96
CA GLU A 62 -2.45 15.28 -3.75
C GLU A 62 -1.61 14.04 -4.10
N LEU A 63 -0.81 14.11 -5.17
CA LEU A 63 0.14 13.06 -5.52
C LEU A 63 1.23 12.90 -4.45
N ALA A 64 1.80 14.01 -3.98
CA ALA A 64 2.83 13.98 -2.94
C ALA A 64 2.28 13.44 -1.60
N GLU A 65 1.06 13.83 -1.24
CA GLU A 65 0.37 13.35 -0.04
C GLU A 65 0.01 11.86 -0.14
N MET A 66 -0.47 11.41 -1.30
CA MET A 66 -0.69 9.99 -1.57
C MET A 66 0.59 9.19 -1.33
N ASP A 67 1.72 9.63 -1.91
CA ASP A 67 3.01 8.95 -1.74
C ASP A 67 3.51 9.00 -0.29
N ARG A 68 3.26 10.09 0.44
CA ARG A 68 3.57 10.19 1.87
C ARG A 68 2.78 9.17 2.68
N LEU A 69 1.48 9.02 2.41
CA LEU A 69 0.60 8.08 3.10
C LEU A 69 0.99 6.61 2.80
N VAL A 70 1.41 6.31 1.58
CA VAL A 70 1.93 4.97 1.22
C VAL A 70 3.22 4.68 2.01
N ARG A 71 4.15 5.64 2.13
CA ARG A 71 5.35 5.45 2.97
C ARG A 71 4.99 5.24 4.43
N GLN A 72 4.10 6.09 4.97
CA GLN A 72 3.61 5.99 6.34
C GLN A 72 2.96 4.63 6.62
N THR A 73 2.23 4.06 5.65
CA THR A 73 1.66 2.71 5.75
C THR A 73 2.75 1.67 5.99
N ASN A 74 3.84 1.72 5.23
CA ASN A 74 4.94 0.77 5.38
C ASN A 74 5.69 0.93 6.70
N GLU A 75 5.83 2.16 7.18
CA GLU A 75 6.43 2.47 8.50
C GLU A 75 5.58 1.86 9.63
N LEU A 76 4.27 2.14 9.63
CA LEU A 76 3.34 1.60 10.64
C LEU A 76 3.24 0.08 10.59
N ALA A 77 3.22 -0.51 9.39
CA ALA A 77 3.25 -1.96 9.24
C ALA A 77 4.56 -2.58 9.77
N ALA A 78 5.70 -1.90 9.61
CA ALA A 78 6.98 -2.35 10.18
C ALA A 78 7.03 -2.21 11.72
N GLU A 79 6.25 -1.30 12.28
CA GLU A 79 6.05 -1.12 13.73
C GLU A 79 5.00 -2.08 14.32
N ALA A 80 4.47 -3.01 13.51
CA ALA A 80 3.38 -3.92 13.88
C ALA A 80 2.10 -3.19 14.34
N ASP A 81 1.79 -2.04 13.70
CA ASP A 81 0.51 -1.34 13.82
C ASP A 81 -0.33 -1.49 12.54
N PRO A 82 -1.02 -2.64 12.36
CA PRO A 82 -1.85 -2.87 11.19
C PRO A 82 -3.07 -1.94 11.11
N GLU A 83 -3.58 -1.44 12.24
CA GLU A 83 -4.70 -0.49 12.23
C GLU A 83 -4.25 0.87 11.71
N GLY A 84 -3.15 1.42 12.23
CA GLY A 84 -2.59 2.68 11.75
C GLY A 84 -2.22 2.58 10.27
N ALA A 85 -1.60 1.46 9.86
CA ALA A 85 -1.29 1.19 8.46
C ALA A 85 -2.57 1.17 7.59
N ALA A 86 -3.63 0.49 8.03
CA ALA A 86 -4.91 0.46 7.31
C ALA A 86 -5.50 1.87 7.13
N GLN A 87 -5.45 2.72 8.16
CA GLN A 87 -5.96 4.08 8.08
C GLN A 87 -5.13 4.94 7.12
N ALA A 88 -3.80 4.83 7.13
CA ALA A 88 -2.92 5.57 6.25
C ALA A 88 -3.15 5.18 4.78
N ILE A 89 -3.20 3.87 4.48
CA ILE A 89 -3.39 3.40 3.10
C ILE A 89 -4.80 3.67 2.58
N GLY A 90 -5.82 3.62 3.46
CA GLY A 90 -7.18 4.05 3.12
C GLY A 90 -7.27 5.52 2.71
N LYS A 91 -6.50 6.40 3.37
CA LYS A 91 -6.36 7.80 2.95
C LYS A 91 -5.63 7.93 1.61
N ALA A 92 -4.59 7.14 1.37
CA ALA A 92 -3.91 7.11 0.08
C ALA A 92 -4.85 6.69 -1.05
N ALA A 93 -5.75 5.72 -0.80
CA ALA A 93 -6.78 5.32 -1.76
C ALA A 93 -7.72 6.48 -2.12
N MET A 94 -8.13 7.28 -1.13
CA MET A 94 -8.96 8.46 -1.38
C MET A 94 -8.22 9.52 -2.21
N MET A 95 -6.92 9.72 -1.97
CA MET A 95 -6.11 10.62 -2.81
C MET A 95 -6.01 10.11 -4.25
N ALA A 96 -5.84 8.79 -4.43
CA ALA A 96 -5.85 8.18 -5.75
C ALA A 96 -7.20 8.39 -6.48
N ASP A 97 -8.33 8.27 -5.79
CA ASP A 97 -9.66 8.57 -6.37
C ASP A 97 -9.79 10.03 -6.81
N ILE A 98 -9.21 10.98 -6.06
CA ILE A 98 -9.17 12.40 -6.43
C ILE A 98 -8.33 12.59 -7.70
N LEU A 99 -7.12 12.03 -7.72
CA LEU A 99 -6.19 12.11 -8.86
C LEU A 99 -6.78 11.49 -10.13
N THR A 100 -7.54 10.38 -10.01
CA THR A 100 -8.28 9.81 -11.14
C THR A 100 -9.25 10.82 -11.75
N LYS A 101 -10.01 11.55 -10.93
CA LYS A 101 -11.01 12.53 -11.41
C LYS A 101 -10.36 13.79 -12.01
N GLN A 102 -9.19 14.15 -11.52
CA GLN A 102 -8.44 15.33 -11.99
C GLN A 102 -7.63 15.04 -13.27
N SER A 103 -7.30 13.78 -13.52
CA SER A 103 -6.53 13.38 -14.70
C SER A 103 -7.39 13.49 -15.95
N SER A 104 -6.87 14.11 -17.02
CA SER A 104 -7.54 14.17 -18.33
C SER A 104 -7.09 13.06 -19.28
N GLU A 105 -5.90 12.51 -19.05
CA GLU A 105 -5.29 11.50 -19.91
C GLU A 105 -5.75 10.08 -19.50
N PRO A 106 -6.32 9.28 -20.41
CA PRO A 106 -6.94 7.99 -20.07
C PRO A 106 -6.01 6.98 -19.41
N PHE A 107 -4.74 6.91 -19.81
CA PHE A 107 -3.77 6.03 -19.17
C PHE A 107 -3.54 6.44 -17.71
N THR A 108 -3.31 7.72 -17.47
CA THR A 108 -3.08 8.31 -16.14
C THR A 108 -4.30 8.07 -15.23
N GLN A 109 -5.52 8.28 -15.74
CA GLN A 109 -6.74 7.93 -15.02
C GLN A 109 -6.75 6.46 -14.61
N SER A 110 -6.41 5.55 -15.53
CA SER A 110 -6.39 4.11 -15.27
C SER A 110 -5.35 3.71 -14.21
N VAL A 111 -4.19 4.37 -14.19
CA VAL A 111 -3.15 4.14 -13.19
C VAL A 111 -3.63 4.54 -11.80
N PHE A 112 -4.23 5.72 -11.65
CA PHE A 112 -4.77 6.15 -10.35
C PHE A 112 -6.00 5.35 -9.92
N GLN A 113 -6.86 4.96 -10.87
CA GLN A 113 -8.01 4.10 -10.59
C GLN A 113 -7.54 2.74 -10.04
N THR A 114 -6.48 2.21 -10.64
CA THR A 114 -5.84 0.99 -10.16
C THR A 114 -5.25 1.20 -8.78
N ALA A 115 -4.49 2.28 -8.57
CA ALA A 115 -3.89 2.59 -7.27
C ALA A 115 -4.94 2.64 -6.17
N SER A 116 -6.09 3.30 -6.41
CA SER A 116 -7.23 3.31 -5.48
C SER A 116 -7.72 1.91 -5.13
N ARG A 117 -8.01 1.07 -6.13
CA ARG A 117 -8.48 -0.31 -5.91
C ARG A 117 -7.47 -1.14 -5.12
N GLN A 118 -6.20 -1.04 -5.49
CA GLN A 118 -5.13 -1.73 -4.82
C GLN A 118 -4.99 -1.28 -3.36
N TYR A 119 -4.98 0.03 -3.09
CA TYR A 119 -4.87 0.57 -1.74
C TYR A 119 -6.08 0.22 -0.87
N ARG A 120 -7.29 0.12 -1.44
CA ARG A 120 -8.48 -0.39 -0.74
C ARG A 120 -8.35 -1.87 -0.39
N ALA A 121 -7.76 -2.68 -1.26
CA ALA A 121 -7.49 -4.07 -0.94
C ALA A 121 -6.49 -4.19 0.23
N GLN A 122 -5.43 -3.38 0.22
CA GLN A 122 -4.45 -3.32 1.32
C GLN A 122 -5.12 -2.89 2.63
N GLU A 123 -5.95 -1.85 2.59
CA GLU A 123 -6.72 -1.37 3.73
C GLU A 123 -7.57 -2.50 4.34
N ARG A 124 -8.32 -3.23 3.51
CA ARG A 124 -9.12 -4.38 3.96
C ARG A 124 -8.28 -5.47 4.60
N GLY A 125 -7.15 -5.84 3.97
CA GLY A 125 -6.25 -6.87 4.49
C GLY A 125 -5.67 -6.49 5.85
N LEU A 126 -5.15 -5.26 5.96
CA LEU A 126 -4.57 -4.74 7.20
C LEU A 126 -5.63 -4.58 8.30
N ARG A 127 -6.83 -4.10 7.95
CA ARG A 127 -7.94 -3.96 8.89
C ARG A 127 -8.42 -5.32 9.38
N ALA A 128 -8.50 -6.32 8.50
CA ALA A 128 -8.85 -7.69 8.87
C ALA A 128 -7.81 -8.28 9.85
N LEU A 129 -6.52 -8.06 9.59
CA LEU A 129 -5.44 -8.44 10.50
C LEU A 129 -5.57 -7.75 11.87
N ALA A 130 -5.78 -6.43 11.89
CA ALA A 130 -5.95 -5.67 13.13
C ALA A 130 -7.15 -6.17 13.95
N LEU A 131 -8.27 -6.50 13.29
CA LEU A 131 -9.45 -7.06 13.96
C LEU A 131 -9.19 -8.46 14.52
N TYR A 132 -8.47 -9.30 13.76
CA TYR A 132 -8.09 -10.64 14.21
C TYR A 132 -7.20 -10.59 15.45
N GLU A 133 -6.19 -9.71 15.47
CA GLU A 133 -5.30 -9.51 16.62
C GLU A 133 -6.04 -9.00 17.85
N ARG A 134 -6.95 -8.03 17.69
CA ARG A 134 -7.82 -7.56 18.78
C ARG A 134 -8.73 -8.65 19.33
N GLY A 135 -9.17 -9.57 18.47
CA GLY A 135 -9.96 -10.74 18.84
C GLY A 135 -9.17 -11.84 19.55
N GLY A 136 -7.86 -11.66 19.78
CA GLY A 136 -6.99 -12.63 20.45
C GLY A 136 -6.14 -13.48 19.49
N GLY A 137 -6.31 -13.33 18.18
CA GLY A 137 -5.46 -13.96 17.17
C GLY A 137 -5.47 -15.49 17.23
N MET A 138 -6.63 -16.09 17.50
CA MET A 138 -6.79 -17.55 17.53
C MET A 138 -7.51 -18.03 16.27
N PRO A 139 -6.92 -18.95 15.50
CA PRO A 139 -7.60 -19.56 14.38
C PRO A 139 -8.64 -20.60 14.89
N PRO A 140 -9.72 -20.85 14.14
CA PRO A 140 -10.08 -20.19 12.88
C PRO A 140 -10.60 -18.76 13.10
N ALA A 141 -10.30 -17.88 12.15
CA ALA A 141 -10.80 -16.52 12.20
C ALA A 141 -12.34 -16.46 12.06
N PRO A 142 -12.99 -15.46 12.69
CA PRO A 142 -14.39 -15.14 12.43
C PRO A 142 -14.69 -14.95 10.93
N ALA A 143 -15.87 -15.38 10.49
CA ALA A 143 -16.28 -15.31 9.08
C ALA A 143 -16.16 -13.91 8.46
N GLY A 144 -16.36 -12.85 9.26
CA GLY A 144 -16.21 -11.47 8.79
C GLY A 144 -14.78 -11.10 8.39
N ILE A 145 -13.76 -11.65 9.09
CA ILE A 145 -12.35 -11.45 8.74
C ILE A 145 -12.04 -12.18 7.43
N CYS A 146 -12.44 -13.45 7.31
CA CYS A 146 -12.26 -14.21 6.08
C CYS A 146 -12.94 -13.57 4.87
N HIS A 147 -14.18 -13.10 5.04
CA HIS A 147 -14.89 -12.37 3.99
C HIS A 147 -14.16 -11.10 3.56
N ALA A 148 -13.62 -10.32 4.51
CA ALA A 148 -12.84 -9.13 4.20
C ALA A 148 -11.56 -9.46 3.42
N LEU A 149 -10.87 -10.55 3.77
CA LEU A 149 -9.70 -11.03 3.05
C LEU A 149 -10.04 -11.49 1.63
N THR A 150 -11.15 -12.21 1.44
CA THR A 150 -11.63 -12.61 0.09
C THR A 150 -11.92 -11.38 -0.77
N GLN A 151 -12.63 -10.41 -0.22
CA GLN A 151 -12.90 -9.14 -0.93
C GLN A 151 -11.62 -8.40 -1.30
N ALA A 152 -10.59 -8.45 -0.45
CA ALA A 152 -9.31 -7.84 -0.76
C ALA A 152 -8.61 -8.54 -1.94
N VAL A 153 -8.61 -9.87 -2.00
CA VAL A 153 -8.08 -10.63 -3.15
C VAL A 153 -8.83 -10.28 -4.44
N ASP A 154 -10.16 -10.23 -4.39
CA ASP A 154 -10.96 -9.86 -5.55
C ASP A 154 -10.63 -8.45 -6.06
N GLN A 155 -10.47 -7.48 -5.14
CA GLN A 155 -10.07 -6.12 -5.51
C GLN A 155 -8.67 -6.05 -6.14
N LEU A 156 -7.70 -6.86 -5.67
CA LEU A 156 -6.37 -6.94 -6.29
C LEU A 156 -6.43 -7.54 -7.69
N ARG A 157 -7.27 -8.57 -7.88
CA ARG A 157 -7.49 -9.17 -9.21
C ARG A 157 -8.10 -8.17 -10.18
N GLU A 158 -9.15 -7.46 -9.78
CA GLU A 158 -9.78 -6.41 -10.59
C GLU A 158 -8.82 -5.25 -10.90
N SER A 159 -8.00 -4.86 -9.93
CA SER A 159 -6.93 -3.86 -10.09
C SER A 159 -5.94 -4.29 -11.19
N LYS A 160 -5.46 -5.54 -11.14
CA LYS A 160 -4.57 -6.10 -12.16
C LYS A 160 -5.25 -6.16 -13.54
N GLU A 161 -6.51 -6.58 -13.61
CA GLU A 161 -7.27 -6.60 -14.86
C GLU A 161 -7.39 -5.20 -15.48
N THR A 162 -7.66 -4.19 -14.64
CA THR A 162 -7.74 -2.79 -15.07
C THR A 162 -6.43 -2.36 -15.74
N LEU A 163 -5.28 -2.62 -15.10
CA LEU A 163 -3.97 -2.28 -15.67
C LEU A 163 -3.65 -3.01 -16.97
N THR A 164 -4.06 -4.27 -17.13
CA THR A 164 -3.79 -5.04 -18.35
C THR A 164 -4.62 -4.56 -19.55
N ARG A 165 -5.76 -3.91 -19.29
CA ARG A 165 -6.63 -3.33 -20.33
C ARG A 165 -6.31 -1.85 -20.58
N SER A 166 -5.43 -1.24 -19.79
CA SER A 166 -5.04 0.15 -19.96
C SER A 166 -4.32 0.38 -21.31
N PRO A 167 -4.50 1.56 -21.92
CA PRO A 167 -3.77 1.95 -23.13
C PRO A 167 -2.25 2.01 -22.88
N ALA A 168 -1.46 2.17 -23.94
CA ALA A 168 -0.01 2.29 -23.80
C ALA A 168 0.39 3.55 -23.01
N PRO A 169 1.46 3.49 -22.19
CA PRO A 169 1.90 4.65 -21.42
C PRO A 169 2.34 5.80 -22.33
N ALA A 170 1.76 6.98 -22.13
CA ALA A 170 2.18 8.21 -22.80
C ALA A 170 3.38 8.89 -22.11
N GLN A 171 3.61 8.60 -20.82
CA GLN A 171 4.59 9.28 -19.98
C GLN A 171 5.42 8.27 -19.19
N ALA A 172 6.75 8.47 -19.15
CA ALA A 172 7.69 7.54 -18.50
C ALA A 172 7.46 7.40 -16.98
N GLU A 173 7.09 8.49 -16.30
CA GLU A 173 6.78 8.47 -14.86
C GLU A 173 5.56 7.59 -14.56
N MET A 174 4.48 7.77 -15.32
CA MET A 174 3.26 6.98 -15.16
C MET A 174 3.48 5.51 -15.55
N ALA A 175 4.35 5.24 -16.52
CA ALA A 175 4.79 3.87 -16.84
C ALA A 175 5.52 3.21 -15.66
N ALA A 176 6.43 3.94 -15.00
CA ALA A 176 7.12 3.45 -13.82
C ALA A 176 6.15 3.18 -12.66
N ARG A 177 5.15 4.06 -12.46
CA ARG A 177 4.11 3.87 -11.44
C ARG A 177 3.21 2.67 -11.75
N GLN A 178 2.82 2.46 -13.01
CA GLN A 178 2.11 1.25 -13.43
C GLN A 178 2.89 -0.02 -13.08
N LEU A 179 4.20 -0.06 -13.41
CA LEU A 179 5.04 -1.21 -13.11
C LEU A 179 5.16 -1.48 -11.61
N ALA A 180 5.28 -0.42 -10.80
CA ALA A 180 5.28 -0.51 -9.35
C ALA A 180 3.95 -1.09 -8.83
N LEU A 181 2.80 -0.62 -9.34
CA LEU A 181 1.48 -1.13 -8.97
C LEU A 181 1.32 -2.61 -9.35
N LEU A 182 1.79 -3.04 -10.53
CA LEU A 182 1.77 -4.45 -10.93
C LEU A 182 2.56 -5.32 -9.96
N THR A 183 3.77 -4.88 -9.62
CA THR A 183 4.64 -5.59 -8.66
C THR A 183 3.95 -5.69 -7.30
N HIS A 184 3.46 -4.57 -6.79
CA HIS A 184 2.82 -4.53 -5.49
C HIS A 184 1.48 -5.29 -5.45
N ASN A 185 0.70 -5.34 -6.54
CA ASN A 185 -0.51 -6.15 -6.58
C ASN A 185 -0.17 -7.64 -6.37
N GLN A 186 0.87 -8.14 -7.02
CA GLN A 186 1.30 -9.53 -6.89
C GLN A 186 1.82 -9.83 -5.47
N GLU A 187 2.61 -8.92 -4.90
CA GLU A 187 3.10 -9.05 -3.52
C GLU A 187 1.94 -9.14 -2.52
N TRP A 188 0.95 -8.24 -2.65
CA TRP A 188 -0.21 -8.20 -1.77
C TRP A 188 -1.17 -9.37 -1.99
N GLU A 189 -1.31 -9.85 -3.23
CA GLU A 189 -2.13 -11.03 -3.50
C GLU A 189 -1.56 -12.26 -2.79
N HIS A 190 -0.24 -12.44 -2.84
CA HIS A 190 0.43 -13.51 -2.11
C HIS A 190 0.30 -13.35 -0.59
N LEU A 191 0.50 -12.13 -0.08
CA LEU A 191 0.36 -11.83 1.34
C LEU A 191 -1.04 -12.16 1.87
N ILE A 192 -2.08 -11.70 1.19
CA ILE A 192 -3.47 -11.90 1.64
C ILE A 192 -3.87 -13.37 1.54
N LYS A 193 -3.39 -14.10 0.53
CA LYS A 193 -3.55 -15.55 0.44
C LYS A 193 -2.87 -16.28 1.60
N GLY A 194 -1.63 -15.91 1.92
CA GLY A 194 -0.94 -16.44 3.10
C GLY A 194 -1.69 -16.14 4.40
N LEU A 195 -2.25 -14.93 4.53
CA LEU A 195 -3.06 -14.57 5.69
C LEU A 195 -4.35 -15.40 5.80
N HIS A 196 -5.00 -15.71 4.67
CA HIS A 196 -6.15 -16.62 4.60
C HIS A 196 -5.81 -18.01 5.16
N GLU A 197 -4.63 -18.53 4.80
CA GLU A 197 -4.12 -19.81 5.29
C GLU A 197 -3.78 -19.73 6.79
N ASP A 198 -3.04 -18.70 7.21
CA ASP A 198 -2.57 -18.51 8.60
C ASP A 198 -3.73 -18.36 9.61
N VAL A 199 -4.86 -17.79 9.16
CA VAL A 199 -6.05 -17.60 10.00
C VAL A 199 -7.11 -18.70 9.82
N GLU A 200 -6.77 -19.76 9.08
CA GLU A 200 -7.61 -20.94 8.83
C GLU A 200 -9.03 -20.57 8.33
N CYS A 201 -9.09 -19.73 7.29
CA CYS A 201 -10.36 -19.41 6.67
C CYS A 201 -10.97 -20.64 6.00
N THR A 202 -12.07 -21.14 6.57
CA THR A 202 -12.83 -22.24 5.98
C THR A 202 -13.64 -21.73 4.79
N GLU A 203 -13.37 -22.24 3.59
CA GLU A 203 -14.25 -22.06 2.44
C GLU A 203 -15.60 -22.71 2.80
N LYS A 204 -16.66 -21.91 2.85
CA LYS A 204 -18.04 -22.40 2.99
C LYS A 204 -18.78 -22.22 1.68
#